data_AF-A0A843S758-F1
#
_entry.id   AF-A0A843S758-F1
#
_cell.length_a   1.000
_cell.length_b   1.000
_cell.length_c   1.000
_cell.angle_alpha   90.00
_cell.angle_beta   90.00
_cell.angle_gamma   90.00
#
_symmetry.space_group_name_H-M   'P 1'
#
loop_
_entity.id
_entity.type
_entity.pdbx_description
1 polymer ?
#
loop_
_entity_poly.entity_id
_entity_poly.type
_entity_poly.pdbx_seq_one_letter_code
_entity_poly.pdbx_strand_id
1 'polypeptide(L)'
;MKIADIKIGQRLTIAFSLTTLMLAVVVTIGAIGMRATSTEHASGTAAGIASFYTTLMIALGAAGGVMSLFTAWYITRGIVGPIRHAVRVARTVAGGDLSSNIEVRSRDEIGQLSAALKDMNTSLINIVSEVRGGTEAIGTASAEIAAGNMDLSERTERQAGSLEETASSMEELTSTVKQNAANANQANQLAVSASAVAGQGGAVVAQVVDTMASINASARKIVDIIAVIDGIAFQTNILALNAAVEAARAGEQGRGFAVVANEVRNLAQRSAAAAREIKGLIGDSVDQVDAGARLVDQAGVTMTEIVASVRRFTDIMSDIAAASQEQLSGIEHINGAIAEMDQTTQQNAALVEQASAAAATMRDQAAHLQAAVGVFKLSGDGVARRSASVKPIKSARRGAARSQKESQQEFAELASSAR
;
A
#
# COMPACT_ATOMS: atom_id res chain seq x y z
N MET A 1 62.45 39.58 -30.00
CA MET A 1 62.20 39.58 -28.55
C MET A 1 61.48 40.87 -28.20
N LYS A 2 60.22 40.84 -27.77
CA LYS A 2 59.56 42.09 -27.36
C LYS A 2 60.24 42.52 -26.06
N ILE A 3 60.54 43.81 -25.94
CA ILE A 3 61.16 44.37 -24.72
C ILE A 3 60.29 44.11 -23.46
N ALA A 4 59.01 43.79 -23.65
CA ALA A 4 58.07 43.36 -22.62
C ALA A 4 58.34 41.95 -22.04
N ASP A 5 59.10 41.08 -22.72
CA ASP A 5 59.37 39.71 -22.26
C ASP A 5 60.61 39.61 -21.34
N ILE A 6 61.27 40.73 -21.05
CA ILE A 6 62.45 40.81 -20.19
C ILE A 6 61.98 40.90 -18.74
N LYS A 7 62.60 40.14 -17.82
CA LYS A 7 62.30 40.17 -16.39
C LYS A 7 62.28 41.60 -15.85
N ILE A 8 61.32 41.92 -14.98
CA ILE A 8 61.22 43.24 -14.34
C ILE A 8 62.55 43.64 -13.71
N GLY A 9 63.21 42.72 -13.02
CA GLY A 9 64.51 42.96 -12.40
C GLY A 9 65.55 43.44 -13.43
N GLN A 10 65.61 42.80 -14.60
CA GLN A 10 66.52 43.18 -15.69
C GLN A 10 66.13 44.52 -16.34
N ARG A 11 64.83 44.79 -16.52
CA ARG A 11 64.34 46.07 -17.06
C ARG A 11 64.66 47.22 -16.12
N LEU A 12 64.48 47.00 -14.82
CA LEU A 12 64.78 47.96 -13.77
C LEU A 12 66.29 48.20 -13.67
N THR A 13 67.11 47.14 -13.69
CA THR A 13 68.57 47.26 -13.66
C THR A 13 69.10 47.98 -14.88
N ILE A 14 68.59 47.71 -16.09
CA ILE A 14 69.00 48.41 -17.32
C ILE A 14 68.63 49.90 -17.26
N ALA A 15 67.40 50.21 -16.83
CA ALA A 15 66.92 51.59 -16.72
C ALA A 15 67.71 52.40 -15.67
N PHE A 16 67.94 51.81 -14.49
CA PHE A 16 68.75 52.45 -13.45
C PHE A 16 70.22 52.52 -13.86
N SER A 17 70.81 51.47 -14.45
CA SER A 17 72.21 51.50 -14.87
C SER A 17 72.48 52.57 -15.93
N LEU A 18 71.57 52.74 -16.89
CA LEU A 18 71.68 53.78 -17.92
C LEU A 18 71.58 55.20 -17.34
N THR A 19 70.65 55.41 -16.40
CA THR A 19 70.49 56.72 -15.73
C THR A 19 71.64 57.03 -14.77
N THR A 20 72.14 56.05 -14.02
CA THR A 20 73.31 56.21 -13.13
C THR A 20 74.59 56.42 -13.92
N LEU A 21 74.79 55.69 -15.03
CA LEU A 21 75.95 55.87 -15.90
C LEU A 21 75.95 57.27 -16.52
N MET A 22 74.78 57.73 -16.97
CA MET A 22 74.65 59.07 -17.53
C MET A 22 74.94 60.17 -16.50
N LEU A 23 74.41 60.04 -15.28
CA LEU A 23 74.70 60.96 -14.20
C LEU A 23 76.20 60.99 -13.87
N ALA A 24 76.85 59.82 -13.81
CA ALA A 24 78.29 59.73 -13.59
C ALA A 24 79.09 60.44 -14.70
N VAL A 25 78.69 60.29 -15.98
CA VAL A 25 79.29 61.00 -17.12
C VAL A 25 79.12 62.52 -16.99
N VAL A 26 77.94 63.00 -16.60
CA VAL A 26 77.71 64.44 -16.38
C VAL A 26 78.59 64.96 -15.24
N VAL A 27 78.65 64.27 -14.11
CA VAL A 27 79.44 64.68 -12.94
C VAL A 27 80.94 64.67 -13.26
N THR A 28 81.43 63.64 -13.95
CA THR A 28 82.85 63.51 -14.32
C THR A 28 83.28 64.57 -15.32
N ILE A 29 82.50 64.80 -16.39
CA ILE A 29 82.79 65.87 -17.35
C ILE A 29 82.69 67.24 -16.68
N GLY A 30 81.78 67.41 -15.72
CA GLY A 30 81.62 68.67 -14.97
C GLY A 30 82.81 68.95 -14.06
N ALA A 31 83.31 67.92 -13.37
CA ALA A 31 84.51 68.00 -12.54
C ALA A 31 85.79 68.26 -13.38
N ILE A 32 85.91 67.63 -14.55
CA ILE A 32 87.03 67.87 -15.49
C ILE A 32 86.94 69.31 -16.02
N GLY A 33 85.75 69.78 -16.41
CA GLY A 33 85.52 71.14 -16.86
C GLY A 33 85.88 72.19 -15.80
N MET A 34 85.49 71.99 -14.53
CA MET A 34 85.87 72.87 -13.42
C MET A 34 87.37 72.87 -13.15
N ARG A 35 88.04 71.71 -13.21
CA ARG A 35 89.50 71.65 -13.03
C ARG A 35 90.24 72.35 -14.17
N ALA A 36 89.80 72.15 -15.41
CA ALA A 36 90.37 72.80 -16.59
C ALA A 36 90.24 74.33 -16.51
N THR A 37 89.08 74.86 -16.09
CA THR A 37 88.90 76.31 -15.91
C THR A 37 89.67 76.89 -14.72
N SER A 38 89.85 76.11 -13.63
CA SER A 38 90.63 76.53 -12.46
C SER A 38 92.13 76.66 -12.74
N THR A 39 92.67 75.83 -13.64
CA THR A 39 94.11 75.82 -14.00
C THR A 39 94.49 76.87 -15.06
N GLU A 40 93.52 77.42 -15.80
CA GLU A 40 93.75 78.28 -16.97
C GLU A 40 93.53 79.79 -16.73
N HIS A 41 93.48 80.27 -15.47
CA HIS A 41 93.35 81.71 -15.18
C HIS A 41 94.55 82.59 -15.64
N ALA A 42 95.50 82.05 -16.40
CA ALA A 42 96.74 82.73 -16.81
C ALA A 42 96.93 82.96 -18.33
N SER A 43 95.98 82.64 -19.22
CA SER A 43 96.11 82.93 -20.66
C SER A 43 94.75 83.16 -21.36
N GLY A 44 94.72 84.03 -22.38
CA GLY A 44 93.51 84.45 -23.12
C GLY A 44 92.74 83.34 -23.86
N THR A 45 93.10 82.07 -23.68
CA THR A 45 92.41 80.87 -24.19
C THR A 45 91.30 80.35 -23.26
N ALA A 46 91.26 80.81 -22.00
CA ALA A 46 90.35 80.31 -20.96
C ALA A 46 88.84 80.48 -21.27
N ALA A 47 88.45 81.51 -22.03
CA ALA A 47 87.05 81.79 -22.34
C ALA A 47 86.43 80.79 -23.35
N GLY A 48 87.22 80.29 -24.29
CA GLY A 48 86.78 79.30 -25.29
C GLY A 48 86.56 77.91 -24.68
N ILE A 49 87.43 77.53 -23.74
CA ILE A 49 87.35 76.23 -23.06
C ILE A 49 86.19 76.23 -22.04
N ALA A 50 85.99 77.33 -21.30
CA ALA A 50 84.87 77.46 -20.37
C ALA A 50 83.48 77.40 -21.06
N SER A 51 83.32 78.07 -22.21
CA SER A 51 82.05 78.07 -22.96
C SER A 51 81.74 76.71 -23.60
N PHE A 52 82.76 75.97 -24.05
CA PHE A 52 82.61 74.60 -24.54
C PHE A 52 82.12 73.65 -23.44
N TYR A 53 82.76 73.63 -22.27
CA TYR A 53 82.34 72.79 -21.14
C TYR A 53 80.96 73.19 -20.58
N THR A 54 80.60 74.47 -20.59
CA THR A 54 79.28 74.95 -20.16
C THR A 54 78.17 74.48 -21.13
N THR A 55 78.40 74.62 -22.44
CA THR A 55 77.44 74.14 -23.47
C THR A 55 77.31 72.62 -23.44
N LEU A 56 78.42 71.91 -23.24
CA LEU A 56 78.45 70.45 -23.09
C LEU A 56 77.72 70.00 -21.81
N MET A 57 77.87 70.70 -20.69
CA MET A 57 77.14 70.44 -19.44
C MET A 57 75.63 70.64 -19.61
N ILE A 58 75.21 71.72 -20.26
CA ILE A 58 73.79 71.99 -20.53
C ILE A 58 73.22 70.91 -21.46
N ALA A 59 73.95 70.53 -22.52
CA ALA A 59 73.53 69.48 -23.43
C ALA A 59 73.41 68.10 -22.75
N LEU A 60 74.39 67.73 -21.91
CA LEU A 60 74.35 66.49 -21.13
C LEU A 60 73.27 66.51 -20.04
N GLY A 61 73.06 67.64 -19.38
CA GLY A 61 71.97 67.83 -18.41
C GLY A 61 70.60 67.70 -19.07
N ALA A 62 70.41 68.32 -20.23
CA ALA A 62 69.17 68.21 -21.01
C ALA A 62 68.94 66.76 -21.49
N ALA A 63 69.97 66.10 -22.02
CA ALA A 63 69.90 64.70 -22.38
C ALA A 63 69.58 63.81 -21.16
N GLY A 64 70.07 64.18 -19.96
CA GLY A 64 69.81 63.48 -18.70
C GLY A 64 68.37 63.62 -18.23
N GLY A 65 67.80 64.81 -18.39
CA GLY A 65 66.37 65.06 -18.16
C GLY A 65 65.50 64.24 -19.11
N VAL A 66 65.83 64.21 -20.40
CA VAL A 66 65.11 63.40 -21.40
C VAL A 66 65.23 61.90 -21.10
N MET A 67 66.41 61.42 -20.74
CA MET A 67 66.63 60.02 -20.35
C MET A 67 65.82 59.66 -19.10
N SER A 68 65.72 60.57 -18.12
CA SER A 68 64.92 60.37 -16.90
C SER A 68 63.43 60.32 -17.21
N LEU A 69 62.93 61.21 -18.07
CA LEU A 69 61.55 61.17 -18.55
C LEU A 69 61.24 59.91 -19.36
N PHE A 70 62.19 59.45 -20.19
CA PHE A 70 62.07 58.21 -20.93
C PHE A 70 62.01 57.00 -20.00
N THR A 71 62.89 56.93 -19.00
CA THR A 71 62.89 55.88 -17.97
C THR A 71 61.59 55.89 -17.16
N ALA A 72 61.12 57.06 -16.73
CA ALA A 72 59.85 57.21 -16.02
C ALA A 72 58.66 56.76 -16.88
N TRP A 73 58.62 57.14 -18.16
CA TRP A 73 57.61 56.69 -19.11
C TRP A 73 57.69 55.17 -19.35
N TYR A 74 58.89 54.63 -19.49
CA TYR A 74 59.14 53.21 -19.72
C TYR A 74 58.73 52.34 -18.52
N ILE A 75 59.04 52.75 -17.29
CA ILE A 75 58.61 52.09 -16.05
C ILE A 75 57.09 52.21 -15.88
N THR A 76 56.52 53.40 -16.10
CA THR A 76 55.08 53.63 -15.94
C THR A 76 54.27 52.79 -16.92
N ARG A 77 54.68 52.76 -18.18
CA ARG A 77 54.00 51.99 -19.24
C ARG A 77 54.31 50.49 -19.16
N GLY A 78 55.51 50.13 -18.71
CA GLY A 78 56.00 48.75 -18.67
C GLY A 78 55.67 47.97 -17.41
N ILE A 79 55.46 48.64 -16.27
CA ILE A 79 55.27 48.01 -14.95
C ILE A 79 54.00 48.53 -14.27
N VAL A 80 53.88 49.86 -14.09
CA VAL A 80 52.80 50.46 -13.29
C VAL A 80 51.42 50.22 -13.91
N GLY A 81 51.27 50.38 -15.22
CA GLY A 81 50.01 50.12 -15.93
C GLY A 81 49.51 48.67 -15.78
N PRO A 82 50.32 47.67 -16.14
CA PRO A 82 49.98 46.26 -15.95
C PRO A 82 49.67 45.86 -14.50
N ILE A 83 50.40 46.37 -13.50
CA ILE A 83 50.09 46.13 -12.08
C ILE A 83 48.73 46.73 -11.71
N ARG A 84 48.42 47.96 -12.13
CA ARG A 84 47.11 48.57 -11.89
C ARG A 84 45.97 47.76 -12.52
N HIS A 85 46.21 47.12 -13.66
CA HIS A 85 45.25 46.22 -14.28
C HIS A 85 45.06 44.95 -13.43
N ALA A 86 46.13 44.30 -12.98
CA ALA A 86 46.06 43.15 -12.09
C ALA A 86 45.31 43.46 -10.77
N VAL A 87 45.58 44.63 -10.17
CA VAL A 87 44.85 45.10 -8.97
C VAL A 87 43.37 45.34 -9.28
N ARG A 88 43.04 45.88 -10.45
CA ARG A 88 41.64 46.08 -10.86
C ARG A 88 40.92 44.75 -11.00
N VAL A 89 41.53 43.79 -11.69
CA VAL A 89 41.00 42.42 -11.83
C VAL A 89 40.79 41.79 -10.45
N ALA A 90 41.77 41.86 -9.55
CA ALA A 90 41.63 41.32 -8.21
C ALA A 90 40.48 41.98 -7.42
N ARG A 91 40.29 43.31 -7.55
CA ARG A 91 39.14 44.02 -6.96
C ARG A 91 37.82 43.63 -7.59
N THR A 92 37.77 43.41 -8.90
CA THR A 92 36.58 42.93 -9.62
C THR A 92 36.18 41.54 -9.13
N VAL A 93 37.15 40.61 -9.02
CA VAL A 93 36.95 39.26 -8.48
C VAL A 93 36.51 39.31 -7.00
N ALA A 94 37.16 40.13 -6.17
CA ALA A 94 36.77 40.32 -4.77
C ALA A 94 35.37 40.94 -4.60
N GLY A 95 34.92 41.73 -5.58
CA GLY A 95 33.55 42.25 -5.67
C GLY A 95 32.52 41.24 -6.20
N GLY A 96 32.92 39.99 -6.44
CA GLY A 96 32.06 38.92 -6.95
C GLY A 96 31.91 38.91 -8.48
N ASP A 97 32.54 39.81 -9.22
CA ASP A 97 32.43 39.80 -10.68
C ASP A 97 33.52 38.92 -11.29
N LEU A 98 33.13 37.68 -11.64
CA LEU A 98 34.01 36.71 -12.28
C LEU A 98 33.92 36.77 -13.81
N SER A 99 33.07 37.66 -14.36
CA SER A 99 32.84 37.75 -15.82
C SER A 99 34.00 38.40 -16.59
N SER A 100 35.00 38.91 -15.86
CA SER A 100 36.14 39.61 -16.44
C SER A 100 37.06 38.66 -17.22
N ASN A 101 37.33 38.99 -18.49
CA ASN A 101 38.32 38.28 -19.30
C ASN A 101 39.74 38.77 -18.98
N ILE A 102 40.56 37.91 -18.39
CA ILE A 102 41.94 38.21 -18.01
C ILE A 102 42.88 37.75 -19.12
N GLU A 103 43.40 38.71 -19.90
CA GLU A 103 44.37 38.44 -20.95
C GLU A 103 45.81 38.53 -20.44
N VAL A 104 46.58 37.46 -20.63
CA VAL A 104 48.02 37.44 -20.32
C VAL A 104 48.80 37.99 -21.52
N ARG A 105 49.31 39.22 -21.40
CA ARG A 105 49.96 39.96 -22.51
C ARG A 105 51.50 39.94 -22.47
N SER A 106 52.10 39.33 -21.45
CA SER A 106 53.54 39.33 -21.19
C SER A 106 54.00 37.97 -20.66
N ARG A 107 55.30 37.66 -20.79
CA ARG A 107 55.94 36.47 -20.22
C ARG A 107 56.82 36.77 -18.99
N ASP A 108 56.92 38.04 -18.60
CA ASP A 108 57.62 38.48 -17.40
C ASP A 108 56.82 38.18 -16.12
N GLU A 109 57.30 38.65 -14.96
CA GLU A 109 56.67 38.43 -13.66
C GLU A 109 55.24 39.01 -13.58
N ILE A 110 54.92 40.06 -14.35
CA ILE A 110 53.53 40.56 -14.45
C ILE A 110 52.66 39.65 -15.30
N GLY A 111 53.24 39.07 -16.34
CA GLY A 111 52.64 37.98 -17.10
C GLY A 111 52.26 36.80 -16.21
N GLN A 112 53.18 36.35 -15.36
CA GLN A 112 52.96 35.26 -14.40
C GLN A 112 51.89 35.61 -13.36
N LEU A 113 51.90 36.83 -12.80
CA LEU A 113 50.85 37.31 -11.91
C LEU A 113 49.48 37.33 -12.60
N SER A 114 49.41 37.81 -13.84
CA SER A 114 48.16 37.86 -14.61
C SER A 114 47.67 36.46 -14.96
N ALA A 115 48.58 35.52 -15.23
CA ALA A 115 48.25 34.11 -15.44
C ALA A 115 47.70 33.46 -14.17
N ALA A 116 48.34 33.65 -13.02
CA ALA A 116 47.86 33.14 -11.73
C ALA A 116 46.48 33.73 -11.35
N LEU A 117 46.25 35.02 -11.61
CA LEU A 117 44.93 35.65 -11.43
C LEU A 117 43.87 35.07 -12.38
N LYS A 118 44.26 34.77 -13.63
CA LYS A 118 43.39 34.10 -14.60
C LYS A 118 43.00 32.71 -14.13
N ASP A 119 43.97 31.90 -13.71
CA ASP A 119 43.75 30.54 -13.24
C ASP A 119 42.85 30.54 -11.99
N MET A 120 43.11 31.45 -11.04
CA MET A 120 42.24 31.66 -9.86
C MET A 120 40.80 32.02 -10.27
N ASN A 121 40.61 32.96 -11.22
CA ASN A 121 39.28 33.33 -11.69
C ASN A 121 38.57 32.13 -12.35
N THR A 122 39.27 31.39 -13.22
CA THR A 122 38.73 30.18 -13.85
C THR A 122 38.34 29.11 -12.83
N SER A 123 39.16 28.86 -11.81
CA SER A 123 38.81 27.93 -10.72
C SER A 123 37.59 28.39 -9.94
N LEU A 124 37.47 29.68 -9.61
CA LEU A 124 36.29 30.23 -8.94
C LEU A 124 35.03 30.12 -9.80
N ILE A 125 35.12 30.39 -11.11
CA ILE A 125 34.01 30.19 -12.06
C ILE A 125 33.53 28.75 -12.03
N ASN A 126 34.45 27.78 -12.08
CA ASN A 126 34.11 26.36 -12.07
C ASN A 126 33.42 25.96 -10.77
N ILE A 127 33.98 26.36 -9.61
CA ILE A 127 33.41 26.07 -8.30
C ILE A 127 32.01 26.69 -8.15
N VAL A 128 31.84 27.97 -8.50
CA VAL A 128 30.53 28.66 -8.42
C VAL A 128 29.51 28.01 -9.36
N SER A 129 29.93 27.61 -10.57
CA SER A 129 29.06 26.95 -11.54
C SER A 129 28.61 25.57 -11.05
N GLU A 130 29.53 24.78 -10.49
CA GLU A 130 29.25 23.47 -9.90
C GLU A 130 28.32 23.58 -8.70
N VAL A 131 28.56 24.54 -7.80
CA VAL A 131 27.69 24.79 -6.65
C VAL A 131 26.29 25.24 -7.11
N ARG A 132 26.18 26.14 -8.10
CA ARG A 132 24.87 26.54 -8.65
C ARG A 132 24.11 25.34 -9.21
N GLY A 133 24.76 24.52 -10.05
CA GLY A 133 24.15 23.31 -10.61
C GLY A 133 23.74 22.31 -9.53
N GLY A 134 24.58 22.09 -8.52
CA GLY A 134 24.27 21.23 -7.38
C GLY A 134 23.08 21.73 -6.55
N THR A 135 22.99 23.04 -6.29
CA THR A 135 21.85 23.62 -5.54
C THR A 135 20.54 23.55 -6.31
N GLU A 136 20.56 23.73 -7.64
CA GLU A 136 19.38 23.57 -8.49
C GLU A 136 18.90 22.11 -8.52
N ALA A 137 19.83 21.17 -8.58
CA ALA A 137 19.53 19.74 -8.48
C ALA A 137 18.92 19.38 -7.11
N ILE A 138 19.47 19.88 -6.00
CA ILE A 138 18.91 19.66 -4.66
C ILE A 138 17.50 20.27 -4.55
N GLY A 139 17.29 21.47 -5.09
CA GLY A 139 15.97 22.11 -5.09
C GLY A 139 14.92 21.29 -5.84
N THR A 140 15.30 20.75 -7.01
CA THR A 140 14.43 19.88 -7.82
C THR A 140 14.13 18.57 -7.10
N ALA A 141 15.15 17.87 -6.61
CA ALA A 141 15.00 16.62 -5.85
C ALA A 141 14.14 16.81 -4.58
N SER A 142 14.30 17.93 -3.87
CA SER A 142 13.50 18.24 -2.68
C SER A 142 12.02 18.46 -3.04
N ALA A 143 11.73 19.10 -4.17
CA ALA A 143 10.36 19.28 -4.65
C ALA A 143 9.71 17.94 -5.07
N GLU A 144 10.48 17.04 -5.71
CA GLU A 144 10.04 15.69 -6.04
C GLU A 144 9.76 14.86 -4.79
N ILE A 145 10.63 14.91 -3.77
CA ILE A 145 10.40 14.25 -2.47
C ILE A 145 9.14 14.80 -1.81
N ALA A 146 8.93 16.11 -1.80
CA ALA A 146 7.73 16.70 -1.20
C ALA A 146 6.44 16.25 -1.92
N ALA A 147 6.45 16.19 -3.26
CA ALA A 147 5.33 15.67 -4.03
C ALA A 147 5.09 14.17 -3.75
N GLY A 148 6.15 13.37 -3.68
CA GLY A 148 6.06 11.94 -3.34
C GLY A 148 5.53 11.69 -1.93
N ASN A 149 5.92 12.51 -0.96
CA ASN A 149 5.38 12.43 0.41
C ASN A 149 3.90 12.82 0.48
N MET A 150 3.45 13.76 -0.35
CA MET A 150 2.03 14.13 -0.41
C MET A 150 1.18 12.97 -0.97
N ASP A 151 1.66 12.28 -2.02
CA ASP A 151 1.03 11.04 -2.51
C ASP A 151 1.02 9.93 -1.45
N LEU A 152 2.14 9.75 -0.74
CA LEU A 152 2.24 8.78 0.35
C LEU A 152 1.28 9.11 1.49
N SER A 153 1.10 10.40 1.84
CA SER A 153 0.13 10.86 2.83
C SER A 153 -1.29 10.47 2.43
N GLU A 154 -1.70 10.76 1.19
CA GLU A 154 -3.05 10.46 0.70
C GLU A 154 -3.31 8.94 0.69
N ARG A 155 -2.31 8.15 0.31
CA ARG A 155 -2.39 6.68 0.35
C ARG A 155 -2.47 6.16 1.79
N THR A 156 -1.73 6.76 2.72
CA THR A 156 -1.75 6.40 4.14
C THR A 156 -3.10 6.72 4.78
N GLU A 157 -3.70 7.86 4.46
CA GLU A 157 -5.05 8.22 4.91
C GLU A 157 -6.11 7.28 4.34
N ARG A 158 -6.06 6.95 3.04
CA ARG A 158 -6.96 5.97 2.44
C ARG A 158 -6.80 4.58 3.07
N GLN A 159 -5.55 4.17 3.33
CA GLN A 159 -5.27 2.90 3.99
C GLN A 159 -5.82 2.86 5.42
N ALA A 160 -5.70 3.95 6.19
CA ALA A 160 -6.31 4.06 7.51
C ALA A 160 -7.82 3.88 7.46
N GLY A 161 -8.50 4.55 6.52
CA GLY A 161 -9.95 4.37 6.32
C GLY A 161 -10.35 2.95 5.94
N SER A 162 -9.60 2.29 5.04
CA SER A 162 -9.84 0.89 4.70
C SER A 162 -9.57 -0.07 5.86
N LEU A 163 -8.60 0.22 6.72
CA LEU A 163 -8.33 -0.57 7.93
C LEU A 163 -9.47 -0.43 8.94
N GLU A 164 -10.05 0.76 9.10
CA GLU A 164 -11.20 0.99 9.97
C GLU A 164 -12.46 0.23 9.51
N GLU A 165 -12.76 0.27 8.20
CA GLU A 165 -13.87 -0.49 7.61
C GLU A 165 -13.64 -2.02 7.72
N THR A 166 -12.39 -2.46 7.52
CA THR A 166 -12.02 -3.87 7.68
C THR A 166 -12.17 -4.30 9.13
N ALA A 167 -11.70 -3.50 10.10
CA ALA A 167 -11.84 -3.79 11.52
C ALA A 167 -13.32 -3.89 11.93
N SER A 168 -14.16 -2.95 11.50
CA SER A 168 -15.61 -3.00 11.74
C SER A 168 -16.25 -4.26 11.14
N SER A 169 -15.86 -4.62 9.93
CA SER A 169 -16.35 -5.85 9.27
C SER A 169 -15.90 -7.11 10.01
N MET A 170 -14.68 -7.10 10.56
CA MET A 170 -14.15 -8.20 11.37
C MET A 170 -14.87 -8.33 12.72
N GLU A 171 -15.28 -7.22 13.35
CA GLU A 171 -16.12 -7.26 14.56
C GLU A 171 -17.50 -7.88 14.28
N GLU A 172 -18.15 -7.49 13.18
CA GLU A 172 -19.43 -8.07 12.75
C GLU A 172 -19.31 -9.57 12.41
N LEU A 173 -18.25 -9.95 11.69
CA LEU A 173 -17.93 -11.35 11.42
C LEU A 173 -17.68 -12.13 12.71
N THR A 174 -16.92 -11.58 13.65
CA THR A 174 -16.67 -12.20 14.96
C THR A 174 -17.98 -12.47 15.70
N SER A 175 -18.88 -11.48 15.72
CA SER A 175 -20.20 -11.60 16.35
C SER A 175 -21.02 -12.71 15.68
N THR A 176 -21.07 -12.73 14.35
CA THR A 176 -21.83 -13.71 13.57
C THR A 176 -21.30 -15.13 13.77
N VAL A 177 -19.99 -15.32 13.79
CA VAL A 177 -19.38 -16.65 14.03
C VAL A 177 -19.63 -17.12 15.46
N LYS A 178 -19.54 -16.22 16.47
CA LYS A 178 -19.92 -16.56 17.86
C LYS A 178 -21.39 -16.98 17.95
N GLN A 179 -22.28 -16.25 17.27
CA GLN A 179 -23.70 -16.58 17.22
C GLN A 179 -23.93 -17.94 16.53
N ASN A 180 -23.23 -18.25 15.44
CA ASN A 180 -23.31 -19.55 14.77
C ASN A 180 -22.87 -20.71 15.68
N ALA A 181 -21.77 -20.54 16.41
CA ALA A 181 -21.31 -21.54 17.39
C ALA A 181 -22.35 -21.76 18.50
N ALA A 182 -22.95 -20.69 19.03
CA ALA A 182 -24.00 -20.77 20.03
C ALA A 182 -25.27 -21.46 19.48
N ASN A 183 -25.70 -21.08 18.28
CA ASN A 183 -26.86 -21.67 17.60
C ASN A 183 -26.65 -23.16 17.33
N ALA A 184 -25.46 -23.57 16.89
CA ALA A 184 -25.14 -24.97 16.66
C ALA A 184 -25.21 -25.79 17.96
N ASN A 185 -24.69 -25.26 19.07
CA ASN A 185 -24.81 -25.88 20.39
C ASN A 185 -26.26 -25.98 20.86
N GLN A 186 -27.07 -24.93 20.65
CA GLN A 186 -28.49 -24.95 21.00
C GLN A 186 -29.28 -25.96 20.13
N ALA A 187 -29.02 -25.99 18.82
CA ALA A 187 -29.62 -26.95 17.91
C ALA A 187 -29.27 -28.40 18.29
N ASN A 188 -28.04 -28.64 18.73
CA ASN A 188 -27.61 -29.94 19.25
C ASN A 188 -28.43 -30.37 20.48
N GLN A 189 -28.65 -29.47 21.45
CA GLN A 189 -29.47 -29.76 22.63
C GLN A 189 -30.94 -30.07 22.24
N LEU A 190 -31.51 -29.32 21.31
CA LEU A 190 -32.86 -29.58 20.78
C LEU A 190 -32.93 -30.94 20.08
N ALA A 191 -31.91 -31.29 19.29
CA ALA A 191 -31.83 -32.57 18.59
C ALA A 191 -31.76 -33.74 19.57
N VAL A 192 -30.94 -33.65 20.62
CA VAL A 192 -30.88 -34.68 21.68
C VAL A 192 -32.25 -34.87 22.35
N SER A 193 -32.95 -33.78 22.67
CA SER A 193 -34.30 -33.85 23.23
C SER A 193 -35.30 -34.48 22.27
N ALA A 194 -35.27 -34.12 20.98
CA ALA A 194 -36.14 -34.69 19.95
C ALA A 194 -35.87 -36.19 19.75
N SER A 195 -34.60 -36.61 19.78
CA SER A 195 -34.20 -38.01 19.71
C SER A 195 -34.74 -38.82 20.88
N ALA A 196 -34.70 -38.26 22.10
CA ALA A 196 -35.26 -38.90 23.29
C ALA A 196 -36.79 -39.09 23.17
N VAL A 197 -37.51 -38.07 22.69
CA VAL A 197 -38.97 -38.15 22.46
C VAL A 197 -39.30 -39.18 21.39
N ALA A 198 -38.58 -39.19 20.26
CA ALA A 198 -38.77 -40.19 19.22
C ALA A 198 -38.48 -41.62 19.72
N GLY A 199 -37.46 -41.80 20.55
CA GLY A 199 -37.16 -43.07 21.21
C GLY A 199 -38.27 -43.55 22.13
N GLN A 200 -38.86 -42.65 22.94
CA GLN A 200 -40.04 -42.97 23.75
C GLN A 200 -41.26 -43.31 22.88
N GLY A 201 -41.47 -42.58 21.79
CA GLY A 201 -42.52 -42.87 20.81
C GLY A 201 -42.38 -44.26 20.20
N GLY A 202 -41.16 -44.66 19.82
CA GLY A 202 -40.86 -46.01 19.34
C GLY A 202 -41.18 -47.10 20.37
N ALA A 203 -40.88 -46.87 21.65
CA ALA A 203 -41.21 -47.81 22.73
C ALA A 203 -42.73 -47.98 22.92
N VAL A 204 -43.50 -46.89 22.84
CA VAL A 204 -44.97 -46.95 22.90
C VAL A 204 -45.54 -47.70 21.71
N VAL A 205 -45.02 -47.45 20.51
CA VAL A 205 -45.43 -48.17 19.29
C VAL A 205 -45.16 -49.67 19.42
N ALA A 206 -44.00 -50.07 19.93
CA ALA A 206 -43.69 -51.48 20.19
C ALA A 206 -44.71 -52.14 21.15
N GLN A 207 -45.09 -51.43 22.22
CA GLN A 207 -46.12 -51.92 23.15
C GLN A 207 -47.51 -52.07 22.49
N VAL A 208 -47.85 -51.20 21.54
CA VAL A 208 -49.10 -51.32 20.77
C VAL A 208 -49.06 -52.56 19.86
N VAL A 209 -47.92 -52.84 19.20
CA VAL A 209 -47.75 -54.06 18.39
C VAL A 209 -47.95 -55.32 19.24
N ASP A 210 -47.34 -55.39 20.43
CA ASP A 210 -47.50 -56.52 21.35
C ASP A 210 -48.96 -56.72 21.80
N THR A 211 -49.67 -55.61 22.03
CA THR A 211 -51.08 -55.62 22.39
C THR A 211 -51.94 -56.13 21.23
N MET A 212 -51.68 -55.68 20.00
CA MET A 212 -52.38 -56.16 18.80
C MET A 212 -52.13 -57.65 18.55
N ALA A 213 -50.90 -58.13 18.76
CA ALA A 213 -50.58 -59.56 18.69
C ALA A 213 -51.38 -60.38 19.72
N SER A 214 -51.51 -59.86 20.94
CA SER A 214 -52.31 -60.49 22.01
C SER A 214 -53.81 -60.50 21.70
N ILE A 215 -54.34 -59.43 21.10
CA ILE A 215 -55.73 -59.35 20.62
C ILE A 215 -55.95 -60.37 19.50
N ASN A 216 -55.05 -60.45 18.52
CA ASN A 216 -55.14 -61.42 17.41
C ASN A 216 -55.14 -62.87 17.94
N ALA A 217 -54.23 -63.20 18.87
CA ALA A 217 -54.19 -64.50 19.51
C ALA A 217 -55.48 -64.83 20.28
N SER A 218 -56.08 -63.85 20.96
CA SER A 218 -57.35 -64.03 21.68
C SER A 218 -58.52 -64.21 20.72
N ALA A 219 -58.56 -63.47 19.63
CA ALA A 219 -59.58 -63.60 18.59
C ALA A 219 -59.54 -64.98 17.92
N ARG A 220 -58.36 -65.53 17.63
CA ARG A 220 -58.21 -66.91 17.12
C ARG A 220 -58.79 -67.96 18.06
N LYS A 221 -58.52 -67.84 19.37
CA LYS A 221 -59.13 -68.73 20.38
C LYS A 221 -60.67 -68.64 20.38
N ILE A 222 -61.23 -67.44 20.19
CA ILE A 222 -62.68 -67.28 20.06
C ILE A 222 -63.20 -68.01 18.82
N VAL A 223 -62.52 -67.90 17.68
CA VAL A 223 -62.89 -68.65 16.46
C VAL A 223 -62.93 -70.16 16.71
N ASP A 224 -61.93 -70.69 17.43
CA ASP A 224 -61.88 -72.12 17.79
C ASP A 224 -63.05 -72.52 18.69
N ILE A 225 -63.39 -71.71 19.70
CA ILE A 225 -64.54 -71.94 20.59
C ILE A 225 -65.86 -71.92 19.80
N ILE A 226 -66.02 -70.96 18.89
CA ILE A 226 -67.21 -70.83 18.05
C ILE A 226 -67.35 -72.03 17.10
N ALA A 227 -66.23 -72.58 16.60
CA ALA A 227 -66.24 -73.81 15.81
C ALA A 227 -66.74 -75.02 16.62
N VAL A 228 -66.35 -75.11 17.90
CA VAL A 228 -66.89 -76.14 18.81
C VAL A 228 -68.39 -75.95 19.04
N ILE A 229 -68.86 -74.71 19.22
CA ILE A 229 -70.29 -74.40 19.41
C ILE A 229 -71.11 -74.76 18.16
N ASP A 230 -70.65 -74.45 16.95
CA ASP A 230 -71.31 -74.88 15.70
C ASP A 230 -71.35 -76.42 15.61
N GLY A 231 -70.28 -77.11 16.05
CA GLY A 231 -70.23 -78.56 16.19
C GLY A 231 -71.28 -79.12 17.16
N ILE A 232 -71.43 -78.51 18.35
CA ILE A 232 -72.45 -78.90 19.35
C ILE A 232 -73.85 -78.66 18.79
N ALA A 233 -74.08 -77.54 18.12
CA ALA A 233 -75.36 -77.22 17.49
C ALA A 233 -75.71 -78.25 16.40
N PHE A 234 -74.73 -78.65 15.57
CA PHE A 234 -74.92 -79.71 14.59
C PHE A 234 -75.26 -81.06 15.24
N GLN A 235 -74.51 -81.48 16.27
CA GLN A 235 -74.79 -82.71 17.02
C GLN A 235 -76.20 -82.68 17.63
N THR A 236 -76.59 -81.57 18.26
CA THR A 236 -77.91 -81.36 18.87
C THR A 236 -79.02 -81.45 17.81
N ASN A 237 -78.80 -80.89 16.63
CA ASN A 237 -79.74 -80.98 15.51
C ASN A 237 -79.93 -82.43 15.01
N ILE A 238 -78.87 -83.25 14.97
CA ILE A 238 -78.96 -84.68 14.64
C ILE A 238 -79.67 -85.47 15.74
N LEU A 239 -79.34 -85.22 17.02
CA LEU A 239 -80.02 -85.83 18.17
C LEU A 239 -81.52 -85.53 18.17
N ALA A 240 -81.89 -84.27 17.93
CA ALA A 240 -83.28 -83.83 17.86
C ALA A 240 -84.02 -84.46 16.68
N LEU A 241 -83.37 -84.59 15.52
CA LEU A 241 -83.93 -85.31 14.36
C LEU A 241 -84.20 -86.78 14.70
N ASN A 242 -83.23 -87.47 15.31
CA ASN A 242 -83.38 -88.87 15.73
C ASN A 242 -84.53 -89.02 16.74
N ALA A 243 -84.64 -88.10 17.71
CA ALA A 243 -85.73 -88.10 18.68
C ALA A 243 -87.10 -87.84 18.03
N ALA A 244 -87.19 -86.94 17.05
CA ALA A 244 -88.41 -86.68 16.30
C ALA A 244 -88.86 -87.91 15.49
N VAL A 245 -87.91 -88.64 14.89
CA VAL A 245 -88.17 -89.91 14.18
C VAL A 245 -88.69 -90.99 15.14
N GLU A 246 -88.07 -91.16 16.30
CA GLU A 246 -88.51 -92.16 17.29
C GLU A 246 -89.87 -91.78 17.91
N ALA A 247 -90.12 -90.49 18.12
CA ALA A 247 -91.42 -90.00 18.55
C ALA A 247 -92.52 -90.24 17.50
N ALA A 248 -92.22 -90.08 16.21
CA ALA A 248 -93.15 -90.44 15.12
C ALA A 248 -93.42 -91.94 15.07
N ARG A 249 -92.42 -92.77 15.40
CA ARG A 249 -92.53 -94.24 15.49
C ARG A 249 -93.44 -94.71 16.63
N ALA A 250 -93.51 -93.96 17.73
CA ALA A 250 -94.37 -94.22 18.88
C ALA A 250 -95.85 -93.81 18.69
N GLY A 251 -96.22 -93.22 17.54
CA GLY A 251 -97.60 -92.86 17.20
C GLY A 251 -98.20 -91.79 18.12
N GLU A 252 -99.46 -91.94 18.53
CA GLU A 252 -100.18 -90.94 19.37
C GLU A 252 -99.52 -90.70 20.74
N GLN A 253 -98.81 -91.69 21.29
CA GLN A 253 -98.11 -91.56 22.58
C GLN A 253 -96.84 -90.71 22.48
N GLY A 254 -96.28 -90.56 21.27
CA GLY A 254 -95.06 -89.78 21.01
C GLY A 254 -95.30 -88.31 20.66
N ARG A 255 -96.56 -87.88 20.51
CA ARG A 255 -96.91 -86.52 20.01
C ARG A 255 -96.26 -85.39 20.81
N GLY A 256 -96.27 -85.47 22.15
CA GLY A 256 -95.62 -84.48 23.00
C GLY A 256 -94.09 -84.44 22.83
N PHE A 257 -93.46 -85.61 22.71
CA PHE A 257 -92.02 -85.73 22.45
C PHE A 257 -91.62 -85.22 21.07
N ALA A 258 -92.45 -85.42 20.04
CA ALA A 258 -92.20 -84.92 18.70
C ALA A 258 -92.18 -83.38 18.63
N VAL A 259 -93.05 -82.70 19.40
CA VAL A 259 -93.06 -81.23 19.50
C VAL A 259 -91.78 -80.72 20.16
N VAL A 260 -91.38 -81.33 21.29
CA VAL A 260 -90.13 -80.96 21.98
C VAL A 260 -88.92 -81.21 21.09
N ALA A 261 -88.87 -82.35 20.39
CA ALA A 261 -87.79 -82.66 19.46
C ALA A 261 -87.69 -81.64 18.31
N ASN A 262 -88.82 -81.19 17.75
CA ASN A 262 -88.81 -80.14 16.74
C ASN A 262 -88.37 -78.77 17.29
N GLU A 263 -88.76 -78.42 18.53
CA GLU A 263 -88.32 -77.17 19.17
C GLU A 263 -86.81 -77.18 19.45
N VAL A 264 -86.28 -78.29 19.96
CA VAL A 264 -84.83 -78.48 20.18
C VAL A 264 -84.09 -78.41 18.85
N ARG A 265 -84.64 -78.98 17.78
CA ARG A 265 -84.06 -78.90 16.43
C ARG A 265 -84.00 -77.46 15.93
N ASN A 266 -85.09 -76.70 16.09
CA ASN A 266 -85.15 -75.29 15.69
C ASN A 266 -84.14 -74.45 16.48
N LEU A 267 -84.05 -74.67 17.80
CA LEU A 267 -83.05 -74.02 18.66
C LEU A 267 -81.60 -74.34 18.25
N ALA A 268 -81.34 -75.59 17.88
CA ALA A 268 -80.03 -76.02 17.37
C ALA A 268 -79.68 -75.33 16.04
N GLN A 269 -80.64 -75.23 15.10
CA GLN A 269 -80.45 -74.50 13.85
C GLN A 269 -80.20 -72.99 14.07
N ARG A 270 -80.94 -72.37 15.00
CA ARG A 270 -80.72 -70.98 15.41
C ARG A 270 -79.35 -70.76 16.04
N SER A 271 -78.91 -71.70 16.88
CA SER A 271 -77.57 -71.64 17.51
C SER A 271 -76.45 -71.76 16.48
N ALA A 272 -76.59 -72.64 15.49
CA ALA A 272 -75.64 -72.78 14.39
C ALA A 272 -75.56 -71.52 13.52
N ALA A 273 -76.71 -70.90 13.21
CA ALA A 273 -76.76 -69.64 12.48
C ALA A 273 -76.05 -68.51 13.24
N ALA A 274 -76.35 -68.34 14.54
CA ALA A 274 -75.70 -67.35 15.39
C ALA A 274 -74.18 -67.61 15.53
N ALA A 275 -73.77 -68.87 15.67
CA ALA A 275 -72.35 -69.24 15.72
C ALA A 275 -71.62 -68.82 14.43
N ARG A 276 -72.21 -69.03 13.25
CA ARG A 276 -71.60 -68.60 11.97
C ARG A 276 -71.54 -67.09 11.82
N GLU A 277 -72.57 -66.37 12.29
CA GLU A 277 -72.57 -64.90 12.28
C GLU A 277 -71.46 -64.34 13.18
N ILE A 278 -71.31 -64.86 14.40
CA ILE A 278 -70.22 -64.49 15.32
C ILE A 278 -68.86 -64.84 14.70
N LYS A 279 -68.73 -66.00 14.05
CA LYS A 279 -67.49 -66.38 13.35
C LYS A 279 -67.11 -65.37 12.27
N GLY A 280 -68.08 -64.87 11.50
CA GLY A 280 -67.88 -63.82 10.51
C GLY A 280 -67.38 -62.52 11.15
N LEU A 281 -68.09 -62.02 12.16
CA LEU A 281 -67.73 -60.77 12.87
C LEU A 281 -66.33 -60.82 13.51
N ILE A 282 -65.95 -61.97 14.08
CA ILE A 282 -64.62 -62.16 14.64
C ILE A 282 -63.56 -62.23 13.53
N GLY A 283 -63.87 -62.87 12.40
CA GLY A 283 -63.01 -62.87 11.22
C GLY A 283 -62.72 -61.45 10.72
N ASP A 284 -63.76 -60.64 10.54
CA ASP A 284 -63.62 -59.24 10.13
C ASP A 284 -62.78 -58.43 11.15
N SER A 285 -62.95 -58.71 12.45
CA SER A 285 -62.17 -58.07 13.51
C SER A 285 -60.69 -58.47 13.47
N VAL A 286 -60.38 -59.74 13.17
CA VAL A 286 -58.99 -60.21 12.98
C VAL A 286 -58.33 -59.49 11.82
N ASP A 287 -59.03 -59.38 10.69
CA ASP A 287 -58.50 -58.68 9.50
C ASP A 287 -58.22 -57.20 9.78
N GLN A 288 -59.10 -56.52 10.53
CA GLN A 288 -58.89 -55.14 10.96
C GLN A 288 -57.70 -54.99 11.91
N VAL A 289 -57.55 -55.90 12.88
CA VAL A 289 -56.41 -55.89 13.81
C VAL A 289 -55.10 -56.15 13.07
N ASP A 290 -55.07 -57.07 12.10
CA ASP A 290 -53.89 -57.32 11.27
C ASP A 290 -53.54 -56.13 10.36
N ALA A 291 -54.54 -55.44 9.81
CA ALA A 291 -54.31 -54.18 9.09
C ALA A 291 -53.74 -53.10 10.01
N GLY A 292 -54.29 -52.95 11.23
CA GLY A 292 -53.78 -52.03 12.24
C GLY A 292 -52.35 -52.34 12.67
N ALA A 293 -52.04 -53.62 12.90
CA ALA A 293 -50.70 -54.07 13.28
C ALA A 293 -49.65 -53.69 12.22
N ARG A 294 -49.96 -53.86 10.93
CA ARG A 294 -49.06 -53.43 9.83
C ARG A 294 -48.82 -51.91 9.81
N LEU A 295 -49.85 -51.10 10.05
CA LEU A 295 -49.70 -49.64 10.09
C LEU A 295 -48.84 -49.18 11.27
N VAL A 296 -49.03 -49.81 12.44
CA VAL A 296 -48.27 -49.52 13.65
C VAL A 296 -46.81 -49.97 13.50
N ASP A 297 -46.55 -51.13 12.90
CA ASP A 297 -45.20 -51.62 12.61
C ASP A 297 -44.46 -50.65 11.68
N GLN A 298 -45.13 -50.19 10.61
CA GLN A 298 -44.59 -49.16 9.72
C GLN A 298 -44.28 -47.85 10.47
N ALA A 299 -45.14 -47.42 11.39
CA ALA A 299 -44.88 -46.26 12.23
C ALA A 299 -43.64 -46.46 13.12
N GLY A 300 -43.40 -47.68 13.61
CA GLY A 300 -42.22 -48.04 14.40
C GLY A 300 -40.92 -47.94 13.61
N VAL A 301 -40.93 -48.41 12.37
CA VAL A 301 -39.81 -48.24 11.43
C VAL A 301 -39.53 -46.76 11.20
N THR A 302 -40.56 -45.95 10.94
CA THR A 302 -40.40 -44.50 10.73
C THR A 302 -39.82 -43.80 11.97
N MET A 303 -40.21 -44.19 13.19
CA MET A 303 -39.59 -43.64 14.41
C MET A 303 -38.09 -43.95 14.50
N THR A 304 -37.68 -45.15 14.08
CA THR A 304 -36.26 -45.54 14.04
C THR A 304 -35.48 -44.70 13.02
N GLU A 305 -36.05 -44.44 11.85
CA GLU A 305 -35.47 -43.55 10.82
C GLU A 305 -35.35 -42.10 11.29
N ILE A 306 -36.34 -41.60 12.04
CA ILE A 306 -36.30 -40.27 12.66
C ILE A 306 -35.13 -40.19 13.64
N VAL A 307 -34.99 -41.16 14.55
CA VAL A 307 -33.86 -41.19 15.51
C VAL A 307 -32.52 -41.19 14.77
N ALA A 308 -32.37 -42.00 13.73
CA ALA A 308 -31.14 -42.04 12.93
C ALA A 308 -30.86 -40.70 12.21
N SER A 309 -31.89 -40.02 11.71
CA SER A 309 -31.74 -38.72 11.04
C SER A 309 -31.41 -37.60 12.00
N VAL A 310 -31.99 -37.61 13.21
CA VAL A 310 -31.67 -36.65 14.27
C VAL A 310 -30.23 -36.83 14.78
N ARG A 311 -29.72 -38.07 14.83
CA ARG A 311 -28.29 -38.33 15.14
C ARG A 311 -27.36 -37.71 14.09
N ARG A 312 -27.63 -37.93 12.79
CA ARG A 312 -26.84 -37.29 11.72
C ARG A 312 -26.91 -35.76 11.80
N PHE A 313 -28.07 -35.20 12.14
CA PHE A 313 -28.20 -33.75 12.36
C PHE A 313 -27.34 -33.26 13.54
N THR A 314 -27.28 -34.03 14.63
CA THR A 314 -26.43 -33.76 15.80
C THR A 314 -24.95 -33.74 15.42
N ASP A 315 -24.50 -34.71 14.62
CA ASP A 315 -23.11 -34.78 14.14
C ASP A 315 -22.76 -33.53 13.30
N ILE A 316 -23.63 -33.13 12.37
CA ILE A 316 -23.44 -31.91 11.56
C ILE A 316 -23.36 -30.66 12.43
N MET A 317 -24.22 -30.53 13.46
CA MET A 317 -24.17 -29.39 14.37
C MET A 317 -22.86 -29.36 15.19
N SER A 318 -22.33 -30.53 15.57
CA SER A 318 -21.03 -30.63 16.23
C SER A 318 -19.90 -30.16 15.31
N ASP A 319 -19.92 -30.55 14.04
CA ASP A 319 -18.94 -30.10 13.04
C ASP A 319 -19.02 -28.59 12.80
N ILE A 320 -20.23 -28.03 12.73
CA ILE A 320 -20.42 -26.56 12.60
C ILE A 320 -19.88 -25.82 13.83
N ALA A 321 -20.13 -26.34 15.04
CA ALA A 321 -19.61 -25.74 16.26
C ALA A 321 -18.07 -25.75 16.30
N ALA A 322 -17.46 -26.88 15.90
CA ALA A 322 -16.01 -27.00 15.81
C ALA A 322 -15.41 -26.06 14.74
N ALA A 323 -15.99 -26.04 13.54
CA ALA A 323 -15.57 -25.15 12.46
C ALA A 323 -15.72 -23.67 12.84
N SER A 324 -16.80 -23.30 13.53
CA SER A 324 -17.01 -21.94 14.03
C SER A 324 -15.95 -21.54 15.06
N GLN A 325 -15.53 -22.47 15.93
CA GLN A 325 -14.46 -22.22 16.90
C GLN A 325 -13.10 -22.04 16.23
N GLU A 326 -12.81 -22.80 15.17
CA GLU A 326 -11.61 -22.62 14.35
C GLU A 326 -11.63 -21.27 13.62
N GLN A 327 -12.78 -20.88 13.04
CA GLN A 327 -12.97 -19.56 12.43
C GLN A 327 -12.72 -18.42 13.42
N LEU A 328 -13.16 -18.55 14.68
CA LEU A 328 -12.87 -17.55 15.71
C LEU A 328 -11.37 -17.39 15.96
N SER A 329 -10.62 -18.50 16.04
CA SER A 329 -9.17 -18.45 16.17
C SER A 329 -8.51 -17.80 14.95
N GLY A 330 -9.00 -18.10 13.74
CA GLY A 330 -8.53 -17.46 12.50
C GLY A 330 -8.80 -15.96 12.49
N ILE A 331 -9.96 -15.52 12.98
CA ILE A 331 -10.32 -14.11 13.11
C ILE A 331 -9.42 -13.39 14.12
N GLU A 332 -9.07 -14.03 15.24
CA GLU A 332 -8.12 -13.46 16.21
C GLU A 332 -6.74 -13.19 15.59
N HIS A 333 -6.24 -14.10 14.74
CA HIS A 333 -5.00 -13.88 13.99
C HIS A 333 -5.11 -12.71 13.01
N ILE A 334 -6.24 -12.60 12.29
CA ILE A 334 -6.48 -11.48 11.37
C ILE A 334 -6.55 -10.15 12.14
N ASN A 335 -7.22 -10.11 13.29
CA ASN A 335 -7.27 -8.92 14.14
C ASN A 335 -5.87 -8.50 14.61
N GLY A 336 -5.00 -9.46 14.94
CA GLY A 336 -3.58 -9.17 15.24
C GLY A 336 -2.85 -8.54 14.05
N ALA A 337 -3.06 -9.06 12.84
CA ALA A 337 -2.47 -8.49 11.63
C ALA A 337 -3.01 -7.09 11.29
N ILE A 338 -4.29 -6.83 11.52
CA ILE A 338 -4.89 -5.49 11.35
C ILE A 338 -4.26 -4.49 12.33
N ALA A 339 -4.05 -4.88 13.59
CA ALA A 339 -3.39 -4.02 14.57
C ALA A 339 -1.94 -3.68 14.18
N GLU A 340 -1.20 -4.64 13.63
CA GLU A 340 0.15 -4.40 13.10
C GLU A 340 0.14 -3.47 11.87
N MET A 341 -0.83 -3.64 10.97
CA MET A 341 -1.03 -2.74 9.83
C MET A 341 -1.41 -1.33 10.27
N ASP A 342 -2.23 -1.17 11.30
CA ASP A 342 -2.57 0.14 11.88
C ASP A 342 -1.32 0.82 12.46
N GLN A 343 -0.53 0.09 13.24
CA GLN A 343 0.75 0.60 13.77
C GLN A 343 1.69 1.06 12.64
N THR A 344 1.81 0.28 11.58
CA THR A 344 2.63 0.64 10.42
C THR A 344 2.08 1.85 9.67
N THR A 345 0.75 1.95 9.54
CA THR A 345 0.06 3.11 8.96
C THR A 345 0.35 4.38 9.74
N GLN A 346 0.27 4.33 11.08
CA GLN A 346 0.63 5.46 11.95
C GLN A 346 2.11 5.82 11.85
N GLN A 347 2.99 4.82 11.78
CA GLN A 347 4.43 5.06 11.58
C GLN A 347 4.71 5.71 10.22
N ASN A 348 4.02 5.30 9.15
CA ASN A 348 4.12 5.92 7.85
C ASN A 348 3.66 7.38 7.87
N ALA A 349 2.57 7.70 8.57
CA ALA A 349 2.12 9.08 8.73
C ALA A 349 3.18 9.94 9.43
N ALA A 350 3.80 9.43 10.50
CA ALA A 350 4.89 10.13 11.19
C ALA A 350 6.13 10.30 10.29
N LEU A 351 6.50 9.27 9.52
CA LEU A 351 7.61 9.32 8.58
C LEU A 351 7.35 10.32 7.44
N VAL A 352 6.12 10.41 6.94
CA VAL A 352 5.72 11.39 5.93
C VAL A 352 5.87 12.82 6.45
N GLU A 353 5.46 13.08 7.69
CA GLU A 353 5.62 14.39 8.33
C GLU A 353 7.11 14.75 8.47
N GLN A 354 7.92 13.82 9.00
CA GLN A 354 9.36 14.00 9.15
C GLN A 354 10.08 14.22 7.81
N ALA A 355 9.76 13.41 6.80
CA ALA A 355 10.37 13.50 5.47
C ALA A 355 9.95 14.80 4.77
N SER A 356 8.72 15.26 4.96
CA SER A 356 8.24 16.54 4.40
C SER A 356 8.96 17.73 5.03
N ALA A 357 9.16 17.71 6.35
CA ALA A 357 9.96 18.72 7.05
C ALA A 357 11.43 18.72 6.59
N ALA A 358 12.02 17.53 6.39
CA ALA A 358 13.38 17.40 5.87
C ALA A 358 13.50 17.94 4.43
N ALA A 359 12.54 17.62 3.55
CA ALA A 359 12.51 18.13 2.18
C ALA A 359 12.37 19.66 2.13
N ALA A 360 11.51 20.24 2.98
CA ALA A 360 11.39 21.69 3.12
C ALA A 360 12.72 22.33 3.56
N THR A 361 13.37 21.76 4.57
CA THR A 361 14.67 22.24 5.07
C THR A 361 15.78 22.15 4.00
N MET A 362 15.84 21.05 3.24
CA MET A 362 16.80 20.91 2.14
C MET A 362 16.59 21.95 1.04
N ARG A 363 15.32 22.21 0.67
CA ARG A 363 14.96 23.23 -0.32
C ARG A 363 15.36 24.62 0.17
N ASP A 364 15.11 24.94 1.44
CA ASP A 364 15.46 26.23 2.01
C ASP A 364 16.99 26.40 2.09
N GLN A 365 17.74 25.34 2.45
CA GLN A 365 19.20 25.34 2.44
C GLN A 365 19.79 25.50 1.02
N ALA A 366 19.18 24.84 0.03
CA ALA A 366 19.57 25.00 -1.37
C ALA A 366 19.33 26.44 -1.86
N ALA A 367 18.19 27.04 -1.50
CA ALA A 367 17.89 28.44 -1.81
C ALA A 367 18.88 29.41 -1.12
N HIS A 368 19.26 29.14 0.14
CA HIS A 368 20.28 29.92 0.84
C HIS A 368 21.65 29.83 0.16
N LEU A 369 22.09 28.62 -0.24
CA LEU A 369 23.35 28.44 -0.96
C LEU A 369 23.30 29.11 -2.34
N GLN A 370 22.20 28.97 -3.07
CA GLN A 370 21.99 29.62 -4.37
C GLN A 370 22.07 31.15 -4.23
N ALA A 371 21.50 31.73 -3.17
CA ALA A 371 21.61 33.16 -2.89
C ALA A 371 23.04 33.58 -2.55
N ALA A 372 23.76 32.78 -1.75
CA ALA A 372 25.14 33.05 -1.38
C ALA A 372 26.09 33.04 -2.60
N VAL A 373 25.93 32.07 -3.51
CA VAL A 373 26.70 32.03 -4.77
C VAL A 373 26.13 32.92 -5.88
N GLY A 374 24.91 33.43 -5.69
CA GLY A 374 24.23 34.39 -6.56
C GLY A 374 24.92 35.75 -6.62
N VAL A 375 25.71 36.08 -5.60
CA VAL A 375 26.54 37.31 -5.57
C VAL A 375 27.63 37.28 -6.66
N PHE A 376 28.09 36.09 -7.05
CA PHE A 376 29.13 35.95 -8.07
C PHE A 376 28.56 36.03 -9.49
N LYS A 377 29.01 36.99 -10.31
CA LYS A 377 28.57 37.13 -11.71
C LYS A 377 29.42 36.26 -12.61
N LEU A 378 28.80 35.36 -13.36
CA LEU A 378 29.47 34.50 -14.31
C LEU A 378 29.31 35.03 -15.75
N SER A 379 30.31 34.75 -16.60
CA SER A 379 30.24 35.05 -18.04
C SER A 379 29.16 34.20 -18.71
N GLY A 380 27.94 34.76 -18.85
CA GLY A 380 26.80 34.06 -19.45
C GLY A 380 25.44 34.49 -18.89
N ASP A 381 25.40 35.04 -17.67
CA ASP A 381 24.16 35.45 -16.99
C ASP A 381 23.38 36.57 -17.73
N GLY A 382 24.03 37.27 -18.66
CA GLY A 382 23.42 38.34 -19.47
C GLY A 382 22.68 37.89 -20.74
N VAL A 383 22.85 36.63 -21.18
CA VAL A 383 22.27 36.17 -22.47
C VAL A 383 20.97 35.38 -22.25
N ALA A 384 20.81 34.68 -21.13
CA ALA A 384 19.62 33.87 -20.84
C ALA A 384 18.36 34.72 -20.52
N ARG A 385 18.52 35.93 -19.98
CA ARG A 385 17.39 36.78 -19.57
C ARG A 385 16.65 37.46 -20.73
N ARG A 386 17.15 37.37 -21.97
CA ARG A 386 16.52 37.97 -23.17
C ARG A 386 15.63 37.03 -23.97
N SER A 387 15.48 35.76 -23.58
CA SER A 387 14.66 34.77 -24.32
C SER A 387 13.33 34.42 -23.63
N ALA A 388 12.98 35.04 -22.50
CA ALA A 388 11.68 34.86 -21.86
C ALA A 388 10.62 35.81 -22.44
N SER A 389 10.40 35.73 -23.76
CA SER A 389 9.15 36.19 -24.38
C SER A 389 8.57 35.07 -25.23
N VAL A 390 8.38 33.90 -24.62
CA VAL A 390 7.63 32.80 -25.22
C VAL A 390 6.15 33.07 -24.97
N LYS A 391 5.40 33.30 -26.05
CA LYS A 391 3.93 33.37 -26.05
C LYS A 391 3.35 32.14 -25.34
N PRO A 392 2.26 32.27 -24.58
CA PRO A 392 1.65 31.13 -23.91
C PRO A 392 1.06 30.19 -24.96
N ILE A 393 1.61 28.99 -25.08
CA ILE A 393 1.03 27.89 -25.85
C ILE A 393 -0.18 27.38 -25.07
N LYS A 394 -1.38 27.70 -25.56
CA LYS A 394 -2.64 27.06 -25.16
C LYS A 394 -2.65 25.60 -25.66
N SER A 395 -2.09 24.64 -24.92
CA SER A 395 -2.27 23.22 -25.30
C SER A 395 -2.26 22.18 -24.17
N ALA A 396 -2.51 22.55 -22.92
CA ALA A 396 -2.52 21.56 -21.81
C ALA A 396 -3.88 21.39 -21.10
N ARG A 397 -4.99 21.89 -21.66
CA ARG A 397 -6.32 21.80 -21.02
C ARG A 397 -7.32 20.86 -21.70
N ARG A 398 -6.94 20.17 -22.79
CA ARG A 398 -7.80 19.17 -23.48
C ARG A 398 -7.55 17.71 -23.11
N GLY A 399 -6.43 17.39 -22.45
CA GLY A 399 -6.13 16.02 -21.99
C GLY A 399 -6.85 15.63 -20.70
N ALA A 400 -6.79 16.50 -19.68
CA ALA A 400 -7.39 16.23 -18.37
C ALA A 400 -8.93 16.14 -18.41
N ALA A 401 -9.60 16.94 -19.26
CA ALA A 401 -11.06 16.92 -19.39
C ALA A 401 -11.61 15.71 -20.16
N ARG A 402 -10.76 14.96 -20.87
CA ARG A 402 -11.17 13.74 -21.60
C ARG A 402 -11.06 12.50 -20.72
N SER A 403 -9.98 12.41 -19.94
CA SER A 403 -9.78 11.34 -18.93
C SER A 403 -10.85 11.36 -17.83
N GLN A 404 -11.27 12.53 -17.36
CA GLN A 404 -12.36 12.65 -16.37
C GLN A 404 -13.76 12.29 -16.91
N LYS A 405 -13.97 12.39 -18.22
CA LYS A 405 -15.24 12.01 -18.86
C LYS A 405 -15.31 10.52 -19.15
N GLU A 406 -14.19 9.91 -19.53
CA GLU A 406 -14.10 8.46 -19.76
C GLU A 406 -14.25 7.69 -18.44
N SER A 407 -13.65 8.16 -17.33
CA SER A 407 -13.82 7.53 -16.01
C SER A 407 -15.25 7.66 -15.44
N GLN A 408 -15.96 8.75 -15.74
CA GLN A 408 -17.35 8.92 -15.29
C GLN A 408 -18.35 8.10 -16.12
N GLN A 409 -18.07 7.85 -17.41
CA GLN A 409 -18.90 6.99 -18.24
C GLN A 409 -18.74 5.52 -17.84
N GLU A 410 -17.53 5.07 -17.56
CA GLU A 410 -17.26 3.69 -17.12
C GLU A 410 -17.92 3.39 -15.76
N PHE A 411 -17.94 4.36 -14.83
CA PHE A 411 -18.62 4.22 -13.54
C PHE A 411 -20.16 4.19 -13.68
N ALA A 412 -20.72 4.94 -14.65
CA ALA A 412 -22.15 4.95 -14.92
C ALA A 412 -22.62 3.65 -15.61
N GLU A 413 -21.78 3.06 -16.47
CA GLU A 413 -22.06 1.78 -17.13
C GLU A 413 -22.07 0.62 -16.12
N LEU A 414 -21.09 0.59 -15.21
CA LEU A 414 -21.03 -0.40 -14.12
C LEU A 414 -22.22 -0.29 -13.14
N ALA A 415 -22.64 0.93 -12.80
CA ALA A 415 -23.80 1.15 -11.93
C ALA A 415 -25.14 0.77 -12.61
N SER A 416 -25.20 0.81 -13.95
CA SER A 416 -26.38 0.38 -14.72
C SER A 416 -26.47 -1.14 -14.90
N SER A 417 -25.34 -1.85 -14.87
CA SER A 417 -25.29 -3.32 -14.96
C SER A 417 -25.55 -4.03 -13.63
N ALA A 418 -25.60 -3.28 -12.51
CA ALA A 418 -25.83 -3.80 -11.16
C ALA A 418 -27.27 -3.60 -10.65
N ARG A 419 -28.17 -3.10 -11.49
CA ARG A 419 -29.63 -3.12 -11.29
C ARG A 419 -30.24 -4.09 -12.28
#